data_AF-A0A522AMT1-F1
#
_entry.id   AF-A0A522AMT1-F1
#
_cell.length_a   1.000
_cell.length_b   1.000
_cell.length_c   1.000
_cell.angle_alpha   90.00
_cell.angle_beta   90.00
_cell.angle_gamma   90.00
#
_symmetry.space_group_name_H-M   'P 1'
#
loop_
_entity.id
_entity.type
_entity.pdbx_description
1 polymer ?
#
loop_
_entity_poly.entity_id
_entity_poly.type
_entity_poly.pdbx_seq_one_letter_code
_entity_poly.pdbx_strand_id
1 'polypeptide(L)'
;DTTMNGYLIDANTKIHICGASPDCPGYEVETGSFRLKGYEGPVIACDKCGSEMQLKSGRFGKYFGCMAATCGNTRKLLRSGQPAPPKVPAIPMPELRCQKVDDHYVLRDGAAGLFLAASQFPKYRETRAPLVSELLPHRDDIDPKYRYLLDAPARDPAGNPAIVRFGRKTGEHYVQTEIDGKATGWRADFRDGLWRVTDKSK
;
A
#
# COMPACT_ATOMS: atom_id res chain seq x y z
N ASP A 1 22.18 44.84 -2.36
CA ASP A 1 21.91 43.64 -3.19
C ASP A 1 21.44 42.48 -2.34
N THR A 2 20.13 42.30 -2.31
CA THR A 2 19.50 41.13 -1.69
C THR A 2 19.41 40.05 -2.76
N THR A 3 19.82 38.82 -2.44
CA THR A 3 19.71 37.69 -3.37
C THR A 3 18.24 37.35 -3.64
N MET A 4 17.91 37.00 -4.88
CA MET A 4 16.56 36.60 -5.29
C MET A 4 16.47 35.08 -5.41
N ASN A 5 15.44 34.48 -4.81
CA ASN A 5 15.16 33.04 -4.88
C ASN A 5 14.17 32.76 -6.02
N GLY A 6 14.59 32.00 -7.02
CA GLY A 6 13.77 31.65 -8.18
C GLY A 6 12.93 30.38 -7.98
N TYR A 7 11.63 30.45 -8.28
CA TYR A 7 10.67 29.36 -8.25
C TYR A 7 9.97 29.25 -9.60
N LEU A 8 9.78 28.03 -10.10
CA LEU A 8 9.08 27.79 -11.36
C LEU A 8 7.59 27.58 -11.09
N ILE A 9 6.73 28.39 -11.71
CA ILE A 9 5.26 28.28 -11.55
C ILE A 9 4.71 27.29 -12.59
N ASP A 10 5.13 27.43 -13.85
CA ASP A 10 4.73 26.57 -14.96
C ASP A 10 5.83 26.54 -16.05
N ALA A 11 5.53 25.98 -17.23
CA ALA A 11 6.49 25.89 -18.34
C ALA A 11 6.88 27.25 -18.93
N ASN A 12 6.10 28.29 -18.68
CA ASN A 12 6.23 29.61 -19.28
C ASN A 12 6.57 30.71 -18.26
N THR A 13 6.49 30.41 -16.96
CA THR A 13 6.52 31.41 -15.88
C THR A 13 7.44 30.98 -14.75
N LYS A 14 8.40 31.85 -14.40
CA LYS A 14 9.27 31.72 -13.23
C LYS A 14 9.17 32.98 -12.38
N ILE A 15 8.96 32.83 -11.08
CA ILE A 15 8.90 33.94 -10.12
C ILE A 15 10.19 34.00 -9.30
N HIS A 16 10.74 35.18 -9.14
CA HIS A 16 11.89 35.44 -8.29
C HIS A 16 11.41 36.22 -7.08
N ILE A 17 11.59 35.68 -5.88
CA ILE A 17 11.15 36.28 -4.62
C ILE A 17 12.38 36.75 -3.85
N CYS A 18 12.31 37.95 -3.28
CA CYS A 18 13.37 38.49 -2.43
C CYS A 18 13.76 37.52 -1.31
N GLY A 19 15.05 37.25 -1.13
CA GLY A 19 15.56 36.32 -0.12
C GLY A 19 15.26 36.72 1.33
N ALA A 20 14.97 38.01 1.57
CA ALA A 20 14.54 38.56 2.86
C ALA A 20 13.00 38.63 3.01
N SER A 21 12.24 37.92 2.18
CA SER A 21 10.78 37.79 2.36
C SER A 21 10.45 37.14 3.71
N PRO A 22 9.48 37.66 4.49
CA PRO A 22 8.47 38.65 4.12
C PRO A 22 8.84 40.13 4.37
N ASP A 23 9.98 40.42 4.98
CA ASP A 23 10.42 41.79 5.32
C ASP A 23 10.74 42.63 4.06
N CYS A 24 10.96 41.94 2.93
CA CYS A 24 11.15 42.52 1.60
C CYS A 24 10.03 42.01 0.66
N PRO A 25 9.08 42.88 0.24
CA PRO A 25 7.97 42.48 -0.63
C PRO A 25 8.34 42.36 -2.11
N GLY A 26 9.61 42.59 -2.46
CA GLY A 26 10.08 42.57 -3.86
C GLY A 26 9.96 41.18 -4.50
N TYR A 27 9.37 41.14 -5.69
CA TYR A 27 9.33 39.97 -6.54
C TYR A 27 9.42 40.37 -8.01
N GLU A 28 9.91 39.47 -8.85
CA GLU A 28 9.96 39.63 -10.30
C GLU A 28 9.36 38.41 -10.99
N VAL A 29 8.67 38.61 -12.11
CA VAL A 29 8.08 37.53 -12.90
C VAL A 29 8.80 37.47 -14.24
N GLU A 30 9.51 36.37 -14.48
CA GLU A 30 10.20 36.07 -15.72
C GLU A 30 9.28 35.21 -16.59
N THR A 31 8.88 35.74 -17.76
CA THR A 31 8.15 34.98 -18.78
C THR A 31 9.14 34.42 -19.79
N GLY A 32 9.12 33.11 -20.02
CA GLY A 32 10.04 32.46 -20.94
C GLY A 32 9.78 30.96 -21.03
N SER A 33 10.39 30.28 -22.00
CA SER A 33 10.24 28.82 -22.14
C SER A 33 11.18 28.12 -21.15
N PHE A 34 10.66 27.74 -20.00
CA PHE A 34 11.39 26.96 -19.01
C PHE A 34 11.16 25.48 -19.25
N ARG A 35 12.26 24.73 -19.29
CA ARG A 35 12.16 23.28 -19.12
C ARG A 35 11.71 23.02 -17.70
N LEU A 36 10.41 22.80 -17.51
CA LEU A 36 9.95 21.93 -16.44
C LEU A 36 10.85 20.69 -16.52
N LYS A 37 11.30 20.14 -15.39
CA LYS A 37 11.80 18.75 -15.39
C LYS A 37 10.62 17.83 -15.69
N GLY A 38 10.08 17.94 -16.90
CA GLY A 38 9.16 17.03 -17.53
C GLY A 38 9.90 15.72 -17.61
N TYR A 39 9.22 14.69 -17.15
CA TYR A 39 9.80 13.39 -16.93
C TYR A 39 10.18 12.74 -18.28
N GLU A 40 11.46 12.77 -18.63
CA GLU A 40 12.06 11.92 -19.68
C GLU A 40 12.26 10.51 -19.13
N GLY A 41 11.19 9.81 -18.78
CA GLY A 41 11.32 8.42 -18.38
C GLY A 41 10.15 7.56 -18.85
N PRO A 42 10.22 6.25 -18.57
CA PRO A 42 9.28 5.28 -19.13
C PRO A 42 7.82 5.66 -18.87
N VAL A 43 7.02 5.69 -19.93
CA VAL A 43 5.56 5.78 -19.83
C VAL A 43 4.96 4.38 -19.77
N ILE A 44 3.88 4.21 -19.03
CA ILE A 44 3.15 2.94 -18.94
C ILE A 44 1.66 3.15 -19.13
N ALA A 45 0.95 2.14 -19.62
CA ALA A 45 -0.51 2.17 -19.69
C ALA A 45 -1.16 1.98 -18.31
N CYS A 46 -2.19 2.75 -18.02
CA CYS A 46 -2.99 2.65 -16.80
C CYS A 46 -3.85 1.38 -16.83
N ASP A 47 -3.79 0.60 -15.75
CA ASP A 47 -4.58 -0.62 -15.57
C ASP A 47 -6.10 -0.38 -15.46
N LYS A 48 -6.53 0.85 -15.12
CA LYS A 48 -7.95 1.18 -14.95
C LYS A 48 -8.60 1.80 -16.18
N CYS A 49 -7.89 2.67 -16.89
CA CYS A 49 -8.47 3.47 -17.98
C CYS A 49 -7.68 3.41 -19.29
N GLY A 50 -6.56 2.67 -19.34
CA GLY A 50 -5.70 2.55 -20.51
C GLY A 50 -4.87 3.80 -20.85
N SER A 51 -5.18 4.96 -20.27
CA SER A 51 -4.45 6.21 -20.51
C SER A 51 -3.00 6.13 -20.03
N GLU A 52 -2.16 7.04 -20.53
CA GLU A 52 -0.76 7.13 -20.14
C GLU A 52 -0.57 7.43 -18.65
N MET A 53 0.39 6.74 -18.03
CA MET A 53 0.92 7.08 -16.71
C MET A 53 2.38 7.52 -16.82
N GLN A 54 2.70 8.61 -16.13
CA GLN A 54 4.04 9.20 -16.07
C GLN A 54 4.58 9.16 -14.64
N LEU A 55 5.89 9.11 -14.48
CA LEU A 55 6.49 9.12 -13.15
C LEU A 55 6.46 10.52 -12.55
N LYS A 56 5.87 10.61 -11.37
CA LYS A 56 5.79 11.79 -10.53
C LYS A 56 6.63 11.56 -9.27
N SER A 57 7.14 12.66 -8.72
CA SER A 57 7.81 12.64 -7.41
C SER A 57 6.82 13.13 -6.35
N GLY A 58 6.58 12.32 -5.32
CA GLY A 58 5.75 12.70 -4.17
C GLY A 58 6.50 12.52 -2.86
N ARG A 59 5.85 12.86 -1.74
CA ARG A 59 6.42 12.73 -0.38
C ARG A 59 6.88 11.32 0.01
N PHE A 60 6.34 10.30 -0.66
CA PHE A 60 6.67 8.89 -0.41
C PHE A 60 7.63 8.29 -1.46
N GLY A 61 8.28 9.14 -2.25
CA GLY A 61 9.15 8.75 -3.34
C GLY A 61 8.49 8.85 -4.72
N LYS A 62 9.17 8.30 -5.73
CA LYS A 62 8.72 8.31 -7.12
C LYS A 62 7.62 7.26 -7.36
N TYR A 63 6.60 7.61 -8.15
CA TYR A 63 5.48 6.73 -8.49
C TYR A 63 4.93 7.09 -9.87
N PHE A 64 4.34 6.14 -10.59
CA PHE A 64 3.59 6.42 -11.82
C PHE A 64 2.20 6.92 -11.45
N GLY A 65 1.82 8.10 -11.92
CA GLY A 65 0.46 8.63 -11.81
C GLY A 65 -0.21 8.65 -13.17
N CYS A 66 -1.50 8.35 -13.25
CA CYS A 66 -2.26 8.49 -14.50
C CYS A 66 -2.40 9.97 -14.91
N MET A 67 -2.34 10.24 -16.21
CA MET A 67 -2.47 11.59 -16.78
C MET A 67 -3.93 11.99 -17.06
N ALA A 68 -4.86 11.04 -17.05
CA ALA A 68 -6.28 11.35 -17.25
C ALA A 68 -6.84 12.09 -16.02
N ALA A 69 -7.45 13.25 -16.23
CA ALA A 69 -8.00 14.09 -15.16
C ALA A 69 -9.07 13.37 -14.31
N THR A 70 -9.78 12.42 -14.90
CA THR A 70 -10.83 11.62 -14.25
C THR A 70 -10.29 10.39 -13.52
N CYS A 71 -9.00 10.06 -13.63
CA CYS A 71 -8.41 8.84 -13.09
C CYS A 71 -7.30 9.12 -12.08
N GLY A 72 -7.62 8.97 -10.79
CA GLY A 72 -6.64 9.11 -9.69
C GLY A 72 -5.71 7.91 -9.49
N ASN A 73 -5.57 7.01 -10.47
CA ASN A 73 -4.81 5.78 -10.31
C ASN A 73 -3.29 6.02 -10.22
N THR A 74 -2.62 5.23 -9.38
CA THR A 74 -1.18 5.34 -9.13
C THR A 74 -0.52 3.97 -8.96
N ARG A 75 0.67 3.80 -9.55
CA ARG A 75 1.52 2.60 -9.41
C ARG A 75 2.87 2.97 -8.80
N LYS A 76 3.34 2.16 -7.85
CA LYS A 76 4.62 2.40 -7.16
C LYS A 76 5.79 2.05 -8.08
N LEU A 77 6.88 2.82 -8.05
CA LEU A 77 8.14 2.43 -8.68
C LEU A 77 8.90 1.47 -7.76
N LEU A 78 9.25 0.28 -8.25
CA LEU A 78 10.08 -0.68 -7.51
C LEU A 78 11.54 -0.25 -7.53
N ARG A 79 12.36 -0.81 -6.60
CA ARG A 79 13.82 -0.57 -6.59
C ARG A 79 14.50 -1.05 -7.89
N SER A 80 13.91 -2.01 -8.60
CA SER A 80 14.37 -2.48 -9.91
C SER A 80 14.13 -1.49 -11.06
N GLY A 81 13.40 -0.38 -10.81
CA GLY A 81 13.00 0.57 -11.86
C GLY A 81 11.73 0.17 -12.62
N GLN A 82 11.16 -1.01 -12.35
CA GLN A 82 9.89 -1.45 -12.95
C GLN A 82 8.66 -0.96 -12.14
N PRO A 83 7.50 -0.77 -12.78
CA PRO A 83 6.26 -0.48 -12.07
C PRO A 83 5.80 -1.68 -11.25
N ALA A 84 5.42 -1.46 -10.00
CA ALA A 84 4.79 -2.47 -9.15
C ALA A 84 3.54 -3.02 -9.85
N PRO A 85 3.21 -4.32 -9.72
CA PRO A 85 2.00 -4.91 -10.30
C PRO A 85 0.73 -4.10 -10.00
N PRO A 86 -0.32 -4.23 -10.82
CA PRO A 86 -1.62 -3.63 -10.54
C PRO A 86 -2.06 -3.92 -9.10
N LYS A 87 -2.65 -2.92 -8.45
CA LYS A 87 -3.12 -3.07 -7.07
C LYS A 87 -4.35 -3.97 -7.07
N VAL A 88 -4.35 -4.99 -6.22
CA VAL A 88 -5.55 -5.76 -5.92
C VAL A 88 -6.57 -4.82 -5.27
N PRO A 89 -7.85 -4.86 -5.69
CA PRO A 89 -8.89 -4.06 -5.04
C PRO A 89 -9.00 -4.44 -3.57
N ALA A 90 -9.28 -3.44 -2.74
CA ALA A 90 -9.49 -3.67 -1.31
C ALA A 90 -10.89 -4.28 -1.09
N ILE A 91 -11.01 -5.23 -0.16
CA ILE A 91 -12.27 -5.92 0.14
C ILE A 91 -12.85 -5.34 1.43
N PRO A 92 -14.02 -4.68 1.39
CA PRO A 92 -14.69 -4.18 2.59
C PRO A 92 -15.13 -5.34 3.49
N MET A 93 -14.89 -5.24 4.80
CA MET A 93 -15.28 -6.25 5.79
C MET A 93 -16.16 -5.59 6.87
N PRO A 94 -17.36 -5.09 6.52
CA PRO A 94 -18.22 -4.32 7.43
C PRO A 94 -18.63 -5.08 8.70
N GLU A 95 -18.62 -6.40 8.65
CA GLU A 95 -18.88 -7.29 9.79
C GLU A 95 -17.73 -7.30 10.82
N LEU A 96 -16.53 -6.88 10.44
CA LEU A 96 -15.35 -6.85 11.31
C LEU A 96 -15.12 -5.45 11.86
N ARG A 97 -15.57 -5.20 13.10
CA ARG A 97 -15.33 -3.94 13.80
C ARG A 97 -13.86 -3.78 14.22
N CYS A 98 -13.37 -2.55 14.14
CA CYS A 98 -12.05 -2.21 14.69
C CYS A 98 -12.03 -2.31 16.22
N GLN A 99 -10.85 -2.54 16.79
CA GLN A 99 -10.67 -2.75 18.24
C GLN A 99 -10.59 -1.44 19.01
N LYS A 100 -10.01 -0.38 18.44
CA LYS A 100 -9.72 0.88 19.16
C LYS A 100 -10.59 2.05 18.72
N VAL A 101 -11.26 1.95 17.59
CA VAL A 101 -12.01 3.04 16.96
C VAL A 101 -13.37 2.54 16.49
N ASP A 102 -14.36 3.43 16.45
CA ASP A 102 -15.67 3.14 15.85
C ASP A 102 -15.55 3.20 14.31
N ASP A 103 -15.07 2.10 13.75
CA ASP A 103 -14.91 1.86 12.32
C ASP A 103 -14.99 0.35 12.04
N HIS A 104 -14.93 -0.04 10.77
CA HIS A 104 -14.80 -1.43 10.34
C HIS A 104 -13.49 -1.63 9.58
N TYR A 105 -13.07 -2.89 9.48
CA TYR A 105 -11.88 -3.26 8.73
C TYR A 105 -12.15 -3.38 7.23
N VAL A 106 -11.10 -3.16 6.46
CA VAL A 106 -11.01 -3.41 5.03
C VAL A 106 -9.76 -4.27 4.82
N LEU A 107 -9.92 -5.39 4.12
CA LEU A 107 -8.82 -6.27 3.75
C LEU A 107 -8.06 -5.67 2.57
N ARG A 108 -6.74 -5.55 2.73
CA ARG A 108 -5.85 -4.92 1.76
C ARG A 108 -4.67 -5.81 1.45
N ASP A 109 -4.19 -5.70 0.22
CA ASP A 109 -2.93 -6.30 -0.22
C ASP A 109 -1.76 -5.33 0.01
N GLY A 110 -0.73 -5.80 0.72
CA GLY A 110 0.49 -5.06 1.02
C GLY A 110 1.76 -5.84 0.68
N ALA A 111 2.91 -5.22 0.94
CA ALA A 111 4.21 -5.84 0.64
C ALA A 111 4.49 -7.14 1.42
N ALA A 112 3.80 -7.35 2.55
CA ALA A 112 3.87 -8.55 3.37
C ALA A 112 2.58 -9.39 3.26
N GLY A 113 1.83 -9.24 2.17
CA GLY A 113 0.58 -9.95 1.94
C GLY A 113 -0.66 -9.26 2.51
N LEU A 114 -1.69 -10.06 2.76
CA LEU A 114 -2.99 -9.60 3.21
C LEU A 114 -2.96 -9.07 4.64
N PHE A 115 -3.59 -7.92 4.86
CA PHE A 115 -3.78 -7.32 6.18
C PHE A 115 -5.10 -6.58 6.27
N LEU A 116 -5.66 -6.50 7.47
CA LEU A 116 -6.84 -5.69 7.78
C LEU A 116 -6.40 -4.30 8.21
N ALA A 117 -7.07 -3.28 7.67
CA ALA A 117 -6.86 -1.88 8.02
C ALA A 117 -8.19 -1.18 8.24
N ALA A 118 -8.25 -0.20 9.13
CA ALA A 118 -9.45 0.62 9.32
C ALA A 118 -9.90 1.28 7.99
N SER A 119 -11.21 1.35 7.76
CA SER A 119 -11.79 1.87 6.52
C SER A 119 -11.42 3.34 6.28
N GLN A 120 -11.37 4.16 7.34
CA GLN A 120 -11.09 5.60 7.29
C GLN A 120 -9.59 5.94 7.31
N PHE A 121 -8.70 5.04 6.88
CA PHE A 121 -7.28 5.39 6.69
C PHE A 121 -7.15 6.61 5.74
N PRO A 122 -6.35 7.65 6.06
CA PRO A 122 -5.26 7.70 7.04
C PRO A 122 -5.63 8.26 8.43
N LYS A 123 -6.92 8.55 8.68
CA LYS A 123 -7.41 9.08 9.96
C LYS A 123 -7.23 8.06 11.07
N TYR A 124 -7.69 6.83 10.85
CA TYR A 124 -7.44 5.69 11.73
C TYR A 124 -6.34 4.82 11.15
N ARG A 125 -5.29 4.59 11.95
CA ARG A 125 -4.09 3.82 11.55
C ARG A 125 -4.03 2.45 12.22
N GLU A 126 -5.20 1.91 12.55
CA GLU A 126 -5.32 0.58 13.11
C GLU A 126 -5.17 -0.47 12.01
N THR A 127 -4.29 -1.44 12.24
CA THR A 127 -4.10 -2.58 11.35
C THR A 127 -3.88 -3.86 12.16
N ARG A 128 -4.27 -4.99 11.59
CA ARG A 128 -3.97 -6.32 12.14
C ARG A 128 -3.90 -7.38 11.03
N ALA A 129 -3.37 -8.54 11.38
CA ALA A 129 -3.47 -9.71 10.51
C ALA A 129 -4.90 -10.27 10.49
N PRO A 130 -5.38 -10.77 9.34
CA PRO A 130 -6.66 -11.46 9.26
C PRO A 130 -6.55 -12.87 9.88
N LEU A 131 -7.66 -13.35 10.42
CA LEU A 131 -7.85 -14.76 10.71
C LEU A 131 -8.16 -15.52 9.44
N VAL A 132 -7.78 -16.79 9.37
CA VAL A 132 -8.16 -17.66 8.24
C VAL A 132 -9.68 -17.71 8.08
N SER A 133 -10.41 -17.83 9.19
CA SER A 133 -11.88 -17.88 9.20
C SER A 133 -12.53 -16.59 8.69
N GLU A 134 -11.86 -15.44 8.82
CA GLU A 134 -12.37 -14.14 8.33
C GLU A 134 -12.24 -14.02 6.80
N LEU A 135 -11.35 -14.80 6.18
CA LEU A 135 -11.17 -14.79 4.72
C LEU A 135 -12.23 -15.63 4.00
N LEU A 136 -12.75 -16.68 4.64
CA LEU A 136 -13.67 -17.63 4.02
C LEU A 136 -14.96 -17.00 3.44
N PRO A 137 -15.65 -16.07 4.12
CA PRO A 137 -16.85 -15.44 3.58
C PRO A 137 -16.60 -14.62 2.31
N HIS A 138 -15.36 -14.16 2.11
CA HIS A 138 -14.95 -13.29 0.99
C HIS A 138 -14.13 -14.05 -0.05
N ARG A 139 -14.26 -15.38 -0.10
CA ARG A 139 -13.49 -16.27 -0.99
C ARG A 139 -13.49 -15.86 -2.46
N ASP A 140 -14.61 -15.32 -2.94
CA ASP A 140 -14.81 -15.01 -4.35
C ASP A 140 -14.13 -13.69 -4.74
N ASP A 141 -13.99 -12.76 -3.79
CA ASP A 141 -13.32 -11.47 -3.97
C ASP A 141 -11.81 -11.57 -3.77
N ILE A 142 -11.33 -12.61 -3.07
CA ILE A 142 -9.91 -12.82 -2.81
C ILE A 142 -9.18 -13.18 -4.11
N ASP A 143 -8.13 -12.40 -4.39
CA ASP A 143 -7.26 -12.58 -5.56
C ASP A 143 -6.75 -14.03 -5.66
N PRO A 144 -6.75 -14.64 -6.86
CA PRO A 144 -6.29 -16.01 -7.07
C PRO A 144 -4.95 -16.33 -6.41
N LYS A 145 -4.03 -15.38 -6.33
CA LYS A 145 -2.71 -15.59 -5.71
C LYS A 145 -2.76 -15.86 -4.21
N TYR A 146 -3.86 -15.55 -3.52
CA TYR A 146 -4.04 -15.77 -2.09
C TYR A 146 -5.01 -16.90 -1.74
N ARG A 147 -5.63 -17.55 -2.73
CA ARG A 147 -6.66 -18.57 -2.48
C ARG A 147 -6.17 -19.76 -1.65
N TYR A 148 -4.88 -20.10 -1.73
CA TYR A 148 -4.29 -21.15 -0.88
C TYR A 148 -4.37 -20.86 0.63
N LEU A 149 -4.53 -19.59 1.03
CA LEU A 149 -4.75 -19.20 2.43
C LEU A 149 -6.12 -19.64 2.94
N LEU A 150 -7.10 -19.84 2.06
CA LEU A 150 -8.43 -20.31 2.41
C LEU A 150 -8.43 -21.79 2.82
N ASP A 151 -7.46 -22.56 2.32
CA ASP A 151 -7.27 -23.97 2.65
C ASP A 151 -6.43 -24.18 3.92
N ALA A 152 -5.95 -23.09 4.53
CA ALA A 152 -5.17 -23.17 5.76
C ALA A 152 -6.03 -23.70 6.92
N PRO A 153 -5.43 -24.40 7.91
CA PRO A 153 -6.18 -24.79 9.09
C PRO A 153 -6.65 -23.54 9.83
N ALA A 154 -7.96 -23.40 10.00
CA ALA A 154 -8.56 -22.20 10.60
C ALA A 154 -8.41 -22.15 12.12
N ARG A 155 -8.10 -23.28 12.76
CA ARG A 155 -7.91 -23.42 14.20
C ARG A 155 -6.81 -24.43 14.52
N ASP A 156 -6.21 -24.30 15.71
CA ASP A 156 -5.36 -25.34 16.28
C ASP A 156 -6.19 -26.45 16.98
N PRO A 157 -5.57 -27.54 17.48
CA PRO A 157 -6.28 -28.61 18.20
C PRO A 157 -7.01 -28.17 19.47
N ALA A 158 -6.61 -27.04 20.07
CA ALA A 158 -7.27 -26.45 21.23
C ALA A 158 -8.43 -25.51 20.84
N GLY A 159 -8.69 -25.32 19.54
CA GLY A 159 -9.76 -24.50 19.01
C GLY A 159 -9.41 -23.01 18.87
N ASN A 160 -8.16 -22.61 19.13
CA ASN A 160 -7.74 -21.21 18.99
C ASN A 160 -7.72 -20.83 17.50
N PRO A 161 -8.16 -19.61 17.14
CA PRO A 161 -8.23 -19.18 15.75
C PRO A 161 -6.84 -18.93 15.14
N ALA A 162 -6.63 -19.42 13.93
CA ALA A 162 -5.38 -19.26 13.20
C ALA A 162 -5.31 -17.88 12.51
N ILE A 163 -4.20 -17.19 12.73
CA ILE A 163 -3.89 -15.87 12.20
C ILE A 163 -2.94 -16.03 11.00
N VAL A 164 -3.22 -15.34 9.90
CA VAL A 164 -2.32 -15.30 8.73
C VAL A 164 -1.13 -14.38 9.02
N ARG A 165 0.08 -14.92 8.88
CA ARG A 165 1.34 -14.19 9.06
C ARG A 165 2.21 -14.31 7.82
N PHE A 166 3.21 -13.45 7.71
CA PHE A 166 4.18 -13.43 6.61
C PHE A 166 5.61 -13.42 7.14
N GLY A 167 6.39 -14.41 6.71
CA GLY A 167 7.79 -14.55 7.08
C GLY A 167 8.66 -13.68 6.18
N ARG A 168 9.12 -12.52 6.67
CA ARG A 168 9.97 -11.60 5.85
C ARG A 168 11.27 -12.24 5.33
N LYS A 169 11.80 -13.23 6.05
CA LYS A 169 13.02 -13.96 5.66
C LYS A 169 12.74 -15.00 4.57
N THR A 170 11.62 -15.70 4.66
CA THR A 170 11.23 -16.75 3.71
C THR A 170 10.50 -16.18 2.50
N GLY A 171 9.85 -15.02 2.66
CA GLY A 171 8.96 -14.46 1.64
C GLY A 171 7.61 -15.19 1.55
N GLU A 172 7.26 -16.00 2.55
CA GLU A 172 6.12 -16.92 2.51
C GLU A 172 5.11 -16.62 3.60
N HIS A 173 3.84 -16.94 3.33
CA HIS A 173 2.80 -16.92 4.35
C HIS A 173 2.83 -18.19 5.18
N TYR A 174 2.48 -18.04 6.45
CA TYR A 174 2.24 -19.14 7.37
C TYR A 174 1.07 -18.76 8.27
N VAL A 175 0.45 -19.74 8.92
CA VAL A 175 -0.58 -19.49 9.92
C VAL A 175 -0.08 -19.93 11.29
N GLN A 176 -0.47 -19.20 12.34
CA GLN A 176 -0.16 -19.57 13.72
C GLN A 176 -1.33 -19.17 14.62
N THR A 177 -1.41 -19.78 15.81
CA THR A 177 -2.35 -19.34 16.84
C THR A 177 -1.64 -18.52 17.90
N GLU A 178 -2.36 -17.56 18.48
CA GLU A 178 -1.86 -16.67 19.54
C GLU A 178 -2.88 -16.57 20.66
N ILE A 179 -2.40 -16.52 21.90
CA ILE A 179 -3.19 -16.21 23.10
C ILE A 179 -2.56 -14.96 23.72
N ASP A 180 -3.37 -13.92 23.95
CA ASP A 180 -2.92 -12.62 24.46
C ASP A 180 -1.72 -12.02 23.68
N GLY A 181 -1.73 -12.21 22.35
CA GLY A 181 -0.68 -11.74 21.44
C GLY A 181 0.64 -12.52 21.50
N LYS A 182 0.69 -13.63 22.23
CA LYS A 182 1.84 -14.54 22.27
C LYS A 182 1.54 -15.80 21.47
N ALA A 183 2.50 -16.23 20.66
CA ALA A 183 2.37 -17.46 19.89
C ALA A 183 2.24 -18.67 20.82
N THR A 184 1.28 -19.55 20.55
CA THR A 184 1.03 -20.80 21.30
C THR A 184 2.11 -21.85 21.07
N GLY A 185 2.87 -21.72 19.97
CA GLY A 185 3.79 -22.75 19.48
C GLY A 185 3.21 -23.61 18.35
N TRP A 186 1.90 -23.48 18.08
CA TRP A 186 1.26 -24.08 16.91
C TRP A 186 1.45 -23.21 15.67
N ARG A 187 1.85 -23.82 14.56
CA ARG A 187 2.08 -23.16 13.27
C ARG A 187 1.76 -24.12 12.13
N ALA A 188 1.26 -23.60 11.01
CA ALA A 188 1.25 -24.33 9.76
C ALA A 188 1.90 -23.52 8.63
N ASP A 189 2.70 -24.18 7.81
CA ASP A 189 3.40 -23.62 6.66
C ASP A 189 2.88 -24.25 5.37
N PHE A 190 2.77 -23.47 4.29
CA PHE A 190 2.36 -23.99 2.99
C PHE A 190 3.58 -24.46 2.19
N ARG A 191 3.70 -25.77 1.94
CA ARG A 191 4.82 -26.38 1.19
C ARG A 191 4.30 -27.44 0.24
N ASP A 192 4.82 -27.43 -0.99
CA ASP A 192 4.48 -28.42 -2.03
C ASP A 192 2.97 -28.54 -2.27
N GLY A 193 2.24 -27.41 -2.20
CA GLY A 193 0.79 -27.38 -2.39
C GLY A 193 -0.04 -27.80 -1.18
N LEU A 194 0.58 -28.07 -0.03
CA LEU A 194 -0.08 -28.59 1.17
C LEU A 194 0.29 -27.81 2.42
N TRP A 195 -0.66 -27.66 3.34
CA TRP A 195 -0.41 -27.10 4.67
C TRP A 195 0.21 -28.16 5.59
N ARG A 196 1.41 -27.86 6.11
CA ARG A 196 2.18 -28.71 7.02
C ARG A 196 2.13 -28.10 8.41
N VAL A 197 1.46 -28.77 9.35
CA VAL A 197 1.38 -28.34 10.76
C VAL A 197 2.65 -28.73 11.49
N THR A 198 3.18 -27.80 12.29
CA THR A 198 4.18 -28.02 13.31
C THR A 198 3.60 -27.55 14.64
N ASP A 199 3.44 -28.48 15.57
CA ASP A 199 2.97 -28.17 16.91
C ASP A 199 4.10 -28.36 17.92
N LYS A 200 4.50 -27.27 18.56
CA LYS A 200 5.47 -27.28 19.68
C LYS A 200 4.82 -26.81 20.97
N SER A 201 3.49 -26.72 21.02
CA SER A 201 2.78 -26.51 22.28
C SER A 201 3.12 -27.67 23.21
N LYS A 202 3.53 -27.32 24.43
CA LYS A 202 3.76 -28.25 25.53
C LYS A 202 2.62 -28.11 26.51
#